data_AF-A0A1I5BBT3-F1
#
_entry.id   AF-A0A1I5BBT3-F1
#
_cell.length_a   1.000
_cell.length_b   1.000
_cell.length_c   1.000
_cell.angle_alpha   90.00
_cell.angle_beta   90.00
_cell.angle_gamma   90.00
#
_symmetry.space_group_name_H-M   'P 1'
#
loop_
_entity.id
_entity.type
_entity.pdbx_description
1 polymer ?
#
loop_
_entity_poly.entity_id
_entity_poly.type
_entity_poly.pdbx_seq_one_letter_code
_entity_poly.pdbx_strand_id
1 'polypeptide(L)'
;MAETATPKPRKSPAARKRRSKKPPPPRVGRNVALVAGLVFLLDQALKYLVVHVLRLDQLREIDVIDPWLNLRMAWNQGMNFGLFASDVEVMRWVLIAIALAVCLWVGIWVGRAKPSRFAQLSAGLLIGGALGNVVDRLTYGAVADFLNMSLPGWRNPYSFNVADIAIFLGALGLVLLPPEKKPEPRKRRAPAKPRAPKPRPANGEPTLPGEDAQAELALDDKTRDEPGNTR
;
A
#
# COMPACT_ATOMS: atom_id res chain seq x y z
N MET A 1 53.64 -61.40 30.28
CA MET A 1 53.14 -60.86 29.00
C MET A 1 51.70 -60.41 29.24
N ALA A 2 51.45 -59.12 29.39
CA ALA A 2 50.10 -58.58 29.54
C ALA A 2 49.94 -57.44 28.52
N GLU A 3 49.09 -57.70 27.54
CA GLU A 3 48.83 -56.84 26.38
C GLU A 3 47.83 -55.76 26.76
N THR A 4 48.29 -54.52 26.85
CA THR A 4 47.47 -53.36 27.20
C THR A 4 46.64 -52.94 25.98
N ALA A 5 45.38 -53.38 25.92
CA ALA A 5 44.44 -53.00 24.87
C ALA A 5 44.07 -51.50 24.96
N THR A 6 44.31 -50.77 23.89
CA THR A 6 43.96 -49.35 23.73
C THR A 6 42.45 -49.14 23.48
N PRO A 7 41.80 -48.12 24.09
CA PRO A 7 40.37 -47.89 23.88
C PRO A 7 40.11 -47.16 22.55
N LYS A 8 39.16 -47.69 21.76
CA LYS A 8 38.72 -47.10 20.48
C LYS A 8 38.00 -45.76 20.68
N PRO A 9 38.18 -44.78 19.77
CA PRO A 9 37.54 -43.47 19.87
C PRO A 9 36.02 -43.57 19.61
N ARG A 10 35.22 -42.98 20.50
CA ARG A 10 33.76 -42.83 20.34
C ARG A 10 33.48 -41.90 19.16
N LYS A 11 32.69 -42.38 18.19
CA LYS A 11 32.21 -41.60 17.04
C LYS A 11 31.30 -40.47 17.54
N SER A 12 31.65 -39.22 17.23
CA SER A 12 30.80 -38.06 17.49
C SER A 12 29.46 -38.18 16.75
N PRO A 13 28.33 -37.82 17.39
CA PRO A 13 27.03 -37.90 16.74
C PRO A 13 26.96 -36.89 15.59
N ALA A 14 26.60 -37.39 14.40
CA ALA A 14 26.47 -36.61 13.18
C ALA A 14 25.55 -35.40 13.38
N ALA A 15 26.03 -34.21 13.01
CA ALA A 15 25.28 -32.97 13.09
C ALA A 15 23.96 -33.09 12.31
N ARG A 16 22.84 -33.02 13.02
CA ARG A 16 21.48 -33.06 12.46
C ARG A 16 21.32 -31.86 11.51
N LYS A 17 21.34 -32.12 10.20
CA LYS A 17 21.09 -31.09 9.15
C LYS A 17 19.79 -30.35 9.50
N ARG A 18 19.91 -29.07 9.86
CA ARG A 18 18.76 -28.17 10.05
C ARG A 18 17.98 -28.13 8.73
N ARG A 19 16.80 -28.76 8.70
CA ARG A 19 15.86 -28.64 7.58
C ARG A 19 15.58 -27.15 7.38
N SER A 20 15.98 -26.60 6.23
CA SER A 20 15.62 -25.24 5.86
C SER A 20 14.09 -25.18 5.76
N LYS A 21 13.46 -24.40 6.64
CA LYS A 21 12.02 -24.14 6.53
C LYS A 21 11.83 -23.35 5.23
N LYS A 22 11.08 -23.90 4.27
CA LYS A 22 10.66 -23.16 3.08
C LYS A 22 10.03 -21.83 3.54
N PRO A 23 10.39 -20.68 2.96
CA PRO A 23 9.78 -19.42 3.34
C PRO A 23 8.26 -19.52 3.15
N PRO A 24 7.45 -18.94 4.06
CA PRO A 24 6.00 -18.94 3.90
C PRO A 24 5.62 -18.29 2.57
N PRO A 25 4.48 -18.69 1.96
CA PRO A 25 4.04 -18.10 0.71
C PRO A 25 3.87 -16.58 0.87
N PRO A 26 4.22 -15.78 -0.15
CA PRO A 26 4.04 -14.34 -0.12
C PRO A 26 2.54 -14.05 0.05
N ARG A 27 2.17 -13.34 1.13
CA ARG A 27 0.80 -12.87 1.32
C ARG A 27 0.64 -11.59 0.52
N VAL A 28 -0.32 -11.56 -0.40
CA VAL A 28 -0.75 -10.31 -1.03
C VAL A 28 -1.21 -9.36 0.08
N GLY A 29 -0.68 -8.14 0.11
CA GLY A 29 -1.02 -7.18 1.14
C GLY A 29 -2.54 -6.91 1.12
N ARG A 30 -3.17 -6.83 2.30
CA ARG A 30 -4.62 -6.55 2.43
C ARG A 30 -5.06 -5.36 1.58
N ASN A 31 -4.25 -4.30 1.55
CA ASN A 31 -4.54 -3.10 0.77
C ASN A 31 -4.56 -3.36 -0.74
N VAL A 32 -3.60 -4.16 -1.25
CA VAL A 32 -3.58 -4.56 -2.67
C VAL A 32 -4.84 -5.32 -3.02
N ALA A 33 -5.21 -6.32 -2.21
CA ALA A 33 -6.39 -7.13 -2.46
C ALA A 33 -7.68 -6.30 -2.43
N LEU A 34 -7.82 -5.37 -1.48
CA LEU A 34 -8.96 -4.47 -1.40
C LEU A 34 -9.05 -3.55 -2.63
N VAL A 35 -7.95 -2.89 -2.99
CA VAL A 35 -7.92 -1.99 -4.16
C VAL A 35 -8.18 -2.77 -5.45
N ALA A 36 -7.51 -3.91 -5.64
CA ALA A 36 -7.70 -4.76 -6.82
C ALA A 36 -9.15 -5.23 -6.92
N GLY A 37 -9.76 -5.67 -5.81
CA GLY A 37 -11.16 -6.08 -5.77
C GLY A 37 -12.12 -4.93 -6.12
N LEU A 38 -11.90 -3.72 -5.58
CA LEU A 38 -12.73 -2.56 -5.87
C LEU A 38 -12.64 -2.15 -7.35
N VAL A 39 -11.43 -2.08 -7.90
CA VAL A 39 -11.19 -1.73 -9.31
C VAL A 39 -11.80 -2.78 -10.23
N PHE A 40 -11.59 -4.06 -9.93
CA PHE A 40 -12.17 -5.16 -10.68
C PHE A 40 -13.70 -5.10 -10.71
N LEU A 41 -14.33 -4.92 -9.53
CA LEU A 41 -15.78 -4.83 -9.43
C LEU A 41 -16.33 -3.60 -10.16
N LEU A 42 -15.66 -2.46 -10.05
CA LEU A 42 -16.05 -1.23 -10.74
C LEU A 42 -15.98 -1.39 -12.26
N ASP A 43 -14.88 -1.95 -12.79
CA ASP A 43 -14.70 -2.21 -14.21
C ASP A 43 -15.80 -3.14 -14.75
N GLN A 44 -16.01 -4.28 -14.10
CA GLN A 44 -17.00 -5.26 -14.53
C GLN A 44 -18.44 -4.75 -14.41
N ALA A 45 -18.75 -3.99 -13.35
CA ALA A 45 -20.07 -3.37 -13.20
C ALA A 45 -20.34 -2.34 -14.30
N LEU A 46 -19.35 -1.49 -14.63
CA LEU A 46 -19.49 -0.50 -15.69
C LEU A 46 -19.57 -1.13 -17.07
N LYS A 47 -18.76 -2.16 -17.35
CA LYS A 47 -18.89 -2.95 -18.59
C LYS A 47 -20.27 -3.56 -18.70
N TYR A 48 -20.77 -4.18 -17.64
CA TYR A 48 -22.11 -4.78 -17.65
C TYR A 48 -23.20 -3.72 -17.89
N LEU A 49 -23.12 -2.59 -17.19
CA LEU A 49 -24.04 -1.48 -17.36
C LEU A 49 -24.03 -0.96 -18.80
N VAL A 50 -22.85 -0.65 -19.33
CA VAL A 50 -22.72 -0.02 -20.65
C VAL A 50 -23.06 -1.00 -21.78
N VAL A 51 -22.53 -2.22 -21.71
CA VAL A 51 -22.73 -3.23 -22.75
C VAL A 51 -24.18 -3.72 -22.75
N HIS A 52 -24.73 -4.10 -21.60
CA HIS A 52 -26.01 -4.83 -21.55
C HIS A 52 -27.20 -3.96 -21.16
N VAL A 53 -27.04 -3.05 -20.19
CA VAL A 53 -28.16 -2.21 -19.71
C VAL A 53 -28.42 -1.04 -20.66
N LEU A 54 -27.35 -0.34 -21.07
CA LEU A 54 -27.44 0.71 -22.09
C LEU A 54 -27.48 0.16 -23.52
N ARG A 55 -27.33 -1.16 -23.69
CA ARG A 55 -27.35 -1.86 -24.99
C ARG A 55 -26.33 -1.30 -25.98
N LEU A 56 -25.16 -0.87 -25.51
CA LEU A 56 -24.12 -0.31 -26.38
C LEU A 56 -23.56 -1.36 -27.37
N ASP A 57 -23.66 -2.65 -27.03
CA ASP A 57 -23.38 -3.76 -27.95
C ASP A 57 -24.19 -3.68 -29.26
N GLN A 58 -25.42 -3.17 -29.17
CA GLN A 58 -26.38 -3.05 -30.27
C GLN A 58 -26.42 -1.65 -30.85
N LEU A 59 -26.50 -0.63 -29.99
CA LEU A 59 -26.53 0.78 -30.40
C LEU A 59 -25.22 1.22 -31.03
N ARG A 60 -24.10 0.59 -30.66
CA ARG A 60 -22.71 0.91 -31.05
C ARG A 60 -22.21 2.25 -30.54
N GLU A 61 -23.09 3.23 -30.36
CA GLU A 61 -22.69 4.58 -30.02
C GLU A 61 -23.75 5.32 -29.19
N ILE A 62 -23.29 6.08 -28.19
CA ILE A 62 -24.12 6.96 -27.35
C ILE A 62 -23.32 8.23 -27.05
N ASP A 63 -23.89 9.38 -27.39
CA ASP A 63 -23.31 10.68 -27.05
C ASP A 63 -23.70 11.06 -25.62
N VAL A 64 -22.73 11.16 -24.72
CA VAL A 64 -22.98 11.55 -23.32
C VAL A 64 -22.79 13.06 -23.19
N ILE A 65 -21.61 13.55 -23.58
CA ILE A 65 -21.23 14.96 -23.62
C ILE A 65 -20.32 15.16 -24.83
N ASP A 66 -20.88 15.27 -26.03
CA ASP A 66 -20.09 15.39 -27.27
C ASP A 66 -19.36 16.75 -27.34
N PRO A 67 -18.05 16.81 -27.70
CA PRO A 67 -17.15 15.70 -28.07
C PRO A 67 -16.36 15.08 -26.90
N TRP A 68 -16.46 15.63 -25.69
CA TRP A 68 -15.57 15.32 -24.58
C TRP A 68 -15.71 13.89 -24.03
N LEU A 69 -16.93 13.37 -23.96
CA LEU A 69 -17.21 12.02 -23.46
C LEU A 69 -18.34 11.38 -24.25
N ASN A 70 -18.00 10.30 -24.94
CA ASN A 70 -18.93 9.49 -25.70
C ASN A 70 -18.71 8.02 -25.37
N LEU A 71 -19.76 7.22 -25.54
CA LEU A 71 -19.68 5.77 -25.47
C LEU A 71 -19.62 5.23 -26.90
N ARG A 72 -18.52 4.58 -27.28
CA ARG A 72 -18.34 3.97 -28.60
C ARG A 72 -17.87 2.54 -28.42
N MET A 73 -18.68 1.58 -28.87
CA MET A 73 -18.39 0.16 -28.67
C MET A 73 -17.20 -0.28 -29.52
N ALA A 74 -16.17 -0.82 -28.87
CA ALA A 74 -15.06 -1.47 -29.53
C ALA A 74 -14.71 -2.80 -28.84
N TRP A 75 -14.61 -3.86 -29.63
CA TRP A 75 -14.19 -5.18 -29.15
C TRP A 75 -12.70 -5.37 -29.41
N ASN A 76 -11.87 -5.22 -28.38
CA ASN A 76 -10.43 -5.28 -28.51
C ASN A 76 -9.92 -6.72 -28.42
N GLN A 77 -9.63 -7.27 -29.61
CA GLN A 77 -9.09 -8.62 -29.80
C GLN A 77 -7.55 -8.68 -29.68
N GLY A 78 -6.86 -7.53 -29.57
CA GLY A 78 -5.40 -7.49 -29.48
C GLY A 78 -4.64 -7.67 -30.81
N MET A 79 -5.30 -7.49 -31.95
CA MET A 79 -4.71 -7.69 -33.28
C MET A 79 -3.62 -6.67 -33.69
N ASN A 80 -3.38 -5.61 -32.90
CA ASN A 80 -2.38 -4.58 -33.22
C ASN A 80 -0.91 -5.05 -33.11
N PHE A 81 -0.64 -6.25 -32.59
CA PHE A 81 0.69 -6.82 -32.44
C PHE A 81 1.08 -7.70 -33.63
N GLY A 82 1.31 -7.08 -34.81
CA GLY A 82 1.48 -7.69 -36.15
C GLY A 82 2.46 -8.87 -36.34
N LEU A 83 3.08 -9.41 -35.28
CA LEU A 83 3.86 -10.65 -35.30
C LEU A 83 3.01 -11.92 -35.14
N PHE A 84 1.76 -11.83 -34.66
CA PHE A 84 0.85 -12.99 -34.51
C PHE A 84 -0.61 -12.71 -34.91
N ALA A 85 -0.84 -11.69 -35.76
CA ALA A 85 -2.18 -11.24 -36.15
C ALA A 85 -2.98 -12.29 -36.96
N SER A 86 -2.38 -13.42 -37.36
CA SER A 86 -3.05 -14.45 -38.14
C SER A 86 -4.00 -15.33 -37.32
N ASP A 87 -3.91 -15.35 -35.99
CA ASP A 87 -4.78 -16.16 -35.14
C ASP A 87 -5.25 -15.41 -33.89
N VAL A 88 -6.50 -14.93 -33.96
CA VAL A 88 -7.18 -14.20 -32.89
C VAL A 88 -7.27 -15.04 -31.60
N GLU A 89 -7.46 -16.36 -31.71
CA GLU A 89 -7.61 -17.22 -30.56
C GLU A 89 -6.28 -17.44 -29.85
N VAL A 90 -5.19 -17.62 -30.61
CA VAL A 90 -3.83 -17.67 -30.03
C VAL A 90 -3.52 -16.36 -29.29
N MET A 91 -3.79 -15.21 -29.91
CA MET A 91 -3.53 -13.91 -29.30
C MET A 91 -4.31 -13.71 -28.01
N ARG A 92 -5.58 -14.13 -27.97
CA ARG A 92 -6.43 -14.09 -26.76
C ARG A 92 -5.76 -14.83 -25.59
N TRP A 93 -5.32 -16.07 -25.79
CA TRP A 93 -4.68 -16.87 -24.74
C TRP A 93 -3.31 -16.32 -24.33
N VAL A 94 -2.52 -15.81 -25.28
CA VAL A 94 -1.25 -15.14 -25.01
C VAL A 94 -1.46 -13.92 -24.10
N LEU A 95 -2.43 -13.06 -24.43
CA LEU A 95 -2.73 -11.87 -23.64
C LEU A 95 -3.25 -12.22 -22.24
N ILE A 96 -4.09 -13.25 -22.10
CA ILE A 96 -4.52 -13.78 -20.80
C ILE A 96 -3.30 -14.25 -20.00
N ALA A 97 -2.43 -15.06 -20.60
CA ALA A 97 -1.25 -15.61 -19.94
C ALA A 97 -0.30 -14.52 -19.45
N ILE A 98 -0.03 -13.51 -20.29
CA ILE A 98 0.81 -12.36 -19.92
C ILE A 98 0.18 -11.58 -18.76
N ALA A 99 -1.11 -11.26 -18.84
CA ALA A 99 -1.81 -10.51 -17.80
C ALA A 99 -1.77 -11.25 -16.44
N LEU A 100 -2.03 -12.56 -16.43
CA LEU A 100 -1.95 -13.38 -15.22
C LEU A 100 -0.51 -13.50 -14.69
N ALA A 101 0.48 -13.62 -15.57
CA ALA A 101 1.89 -13.65 -15.18
C ALA A 101 2.31 -12.35 -14.52
N VAL A 102 1.92 -11.20 -15.07
CA VAL A 102 2.18 -9.88 -14.47
C VAL A 102 1.48 -9.75 -13.11
N CYS A 103 0.20 -10.14 -13.01
CA CYS A 103 -0.53 -10.09 -11.74
C CYS A 103 0.15 -10.94 -10.66
N LEU A 104 0.58 -12.16 -11.00
CA LEU A 104 1.28 -13.05 -10.10
C LEU A 104 2.63 -12.48 -9.68
N TRP A 105 3.41 -11.96 -10.64
CA TRP A 105 4.73 -11.38 -10.39
C TRP A 105 4.62 -10.16 -9.46
N VAL A 106 3.72 -9.21 -9.75
CA VAL A 106 3.48 -8.03 -8.90
C VAL A 106 2.99 -8.45 -7.52
N GLY A 107 2.06 -9.42 -7.44
CA GLY A 107 1.55 -9.93 -6.16
C GLY A 107 2.64 -10.56 -5.29
N ILE A 108 3.52 -11.38 -5.88
CA ILE A 108 4.69 -11.96 -5.22
C ILE A 108 5.65 -10.86 -4.77
N TRP A 109 5.96 -9.90 -5.65
CA TRP A 109 6.84 -8.79 -5.35
C TRP A 109 6.35 -7.99 -4.15
N VAL A 110 5.06 -7.60 -4.12
CA VAL A 110 4.50 -6.89 -2.96
C VAL A 110 4.61 -7.72 -1.68
N GLY A 111 4.30 -9.02 -1.73
CA GLY A 111 4.35 -9.90 -0.57
C GLY A 111 5.78 -10.09 -0.01
N ARG A 112 6.81 -9.97 -0.86
CA ARG A 112 8.21 -10.10 -0.48
C ARG A 112 8.85 -8.77 -0.08
N ALA A 113 8.72 -7.75 -0.92
CA ALA A 113 9.36 -6.45 -0.75
C ALA A 113 8.66 -5.57 0.29
N LYS A 114 7.35 -5.81 0.55
CA LYS A 114 6.52 -5.01 1.45
C LYS A 114 6.68 -3.50 1.20
N PRO A 115 6.43 -3.04 -0.04
CA PRO A 115 6.70 -1.68 -0.44
C PRO A 115 5.74 -0.70 0.24
N SER A 116 6.01 0.59 0.07
CA SER A 116 5.18 1.69 0.58
C SER A 116 3.67 1.54 0.28
N ARG A 117 2.83 2.23 1.04
CA ARG A 117 1.36 2.20 0.82
C ARG A 117 0.98 2.68 -0.58
N PHE A 118 1.71 3.66 -1.12
CA PHE A 118 1.51 4.15 -2.47
C PHE A 118 1.77 3.04 -3.50
N ALA A 119 2.89 2.32 -3.37
CA ALA A 119 3.20 1.18 -4.23
C ALA A 119 2.14 0.06 -4.14
N GLN A 120 1.60 -0.19 -2.95
CA GLN A 120 0.51 -1.16 -2.77
C GLN A 120 -0.78 -0.72 -3.46
N LEU A 121 -1.12 0.58 -3.41
CA LEU A 121 -2.26 1.13 -4.14
C LEU A 121 -2.05 0.97 -5.66
N SER A 122 -0.88 1.34 -6.16
CA SER A 122 -0.51 1.21 -7.57
C SER A 122 -0.54 -0.25 -8.05
N ALA A 123 -0.01 -1.18 -7.25
CA ALA A 123 -0.10 -2.61 -7.52
C ALA A 123 -1.56 -3.11 -7.53
N GLY A 124 -2.40 -2.62 -6.62
CA GLY A 124 -3.82 -2.96 -6.58
C GLY A 124 -4.57 -2.49 -7.83
N LEU A 125 -4.33 -1.25 -8.27
CA LEU A 125 -4.91 -0.70 -9.52
C LEU A 125 -4.53 -1.55 -10.73
N LEU A 126 -3.24 -1.86 -10.86
CA LEU A 126 -2.72 -2.68 -11.96
C LEU A 126 -3.33 -4.07 -11.96
N ILE A 127 -3.31 -4.77 -10.83
CA ILE A 127 -3.84 -6.14 -10.72
C ILE A 127 -5.36 -6.15 -10.96
N GLY A 128 -6.11 -5.22 -10.37
CA GLY A 128 -7.56 -5.14 -10.53
C GLY A 128 -7.98 -4.92 -11.98
N GLY A 129 -7.36 -3.96 -12.66
CA GLY A 129 -7.64 -3.69 -14.08
C GLY A 129 -7.24 -4.86 -14.98
N ALA A 130 -6.05 -5.44 -14.76
CA ALA A 130 -5.60 -6.59 -15.54
C ALA A 130 -6.54 -7.79 -15.40
N LEU A 131 -7.03 -8.09 -14.19
CA LEU A 131 -8.00 -9.16 -13.97
C LEU A 131 -9.36 -8.87 -14.63
N GLY A 132 -9.83 -7.62 -14.65
CA GLY A 132 -11.06 -7.24 -15.37
C GLY A 132 -10.95 -7.54 -16.86
N ASN A 133 -9.84 -7.13 -17.47
CA ASN A 133 -9.55 -7.41 -18.87
C ASN A 133 -9.29 -8.90 -19.18
N VAL A 134 -8.89 -9.71 -18.19
CA VAL A 134 -8.82 -11.18 -18.34
C VAL A 134 -10.21 -11.79 -18.35
N VAL A 135 -11.11 -11.36 -17.46
CA VAL A 135 -12.49 -11.86 -17.41
C VAL A 135 -13.21 -11.60 -18.71
N ASP A 136 -13.10 -10.40 -19.27
CA ASP A 136 -13.69 -10.10 -20.58
C ASP A 136 -13.17 -11.04 -21.67
N ARG A 137 -11.86 -11.28 -21.74
CA ARG A 137 -11.29 -12.22 -22.72
C ARG A 137 -11.80 -13.63 -22.50
N LEU A 138 -12.02 -14.08 -21.27
CA LEU A 138 -12.58 -15.39 -21.00
C LEU A 138 -14.06 -15.47 -21.40
N THR A 139 -14.84 -14.41 -21.15
CA THR A 139 -16.29 -14.38 -21.36
C THR A 139 -16.68 -14.06 -22.82
N TYR A 140 -16.03 -13.08 -23.44
CA TYR A 140 -16.40 -12.54 -24.76
C TYR A 140 -15.37 -12.82 -25.86
N GLY A 141 -14.18 -13.32 -25.51
CA GLY A 141 -13.08 -13.48 -26.45
C GLY A 141 -12.30 -12.19 -26.77
N ALA A 142 -12.81 -11.04 -26.33
CA ALA A 142 -12.23 -9.72 -26.52
C ALA A 142 -12.51 -8.84 -25.30
N VAL A 143 -11.80 -7.73 -25.17
CA VAL A 143 -12.08 -6.72 -24.13
C VAL A 143 -13.15 -5.74 -24.61
N ALA A 144 -14.09 -5.40 -23.74
CA ALA A 144 -15.12 -4.41 -24.02
C ALA A 144 -14.59 -3.00 -23.75
N ASP A 145 -14.26 -2.27 -24.81
CA ASP A 145 -13.84 -0.87 -24.77
C ASP A 145 -15.03 0.02 -25.15
N PHE A 146 -15.27 1.08 -24.36
CA PHE A 146 -16.47 1.89 -24.53
C PHE A 146 -16.25 3.39 -24.29
N LEU A 147 -15.29 3.79 -23.46
CA LEU A 147 -15.01 5.21 -23.22
C LEU A 147 -14.28 5.79 -24.43
N ASN A 148 -14.86 6.80 -25.05
CA ASN A 148 -14.26 7.56 -26.13
C ASN A 148 -14.28 9.05 -25.77
N MET A 149 -13.12 9.69 -25.79
CA MET A 149 -12.99 11.12 -25.51
C MET A 149 -12.36 11.81 -26.71
N SER A 150 -13.01 12.85 -27.21
CA SER A 150 -12.61 13.62 -28.39
C SER A 150 -12.48 15.12 -28.05
N LEU A 151 -11.93 15.90 -28.98
CA LEU A 151 -11.84 17.36 -28.86
C LEU A 151 -12.65 18.03 -29.99
N PRO A 152 -13.06 19.29 -29.83
CA PRO A 152 -13.68 20.04 -30.93
C PRO A 152 -12.77 20.03 -32.17
N GLY A 153 -13.29 19.54 -33.30
CA GLY A 153 -12.54 19.41 -34.55
C GLY A 153 -11.64 18.18 -34.68
N TRP A 154 -11.52 17.34 -33.65
CA TRP A 154 -10.75 16.09 -33.72
C TRP A 154 -11.51 14.93 -33.05
N ARG A 155 -11.91 13.94 -33.85
CA ARG A 155 -12.57 12.72 -33.36
C ARG A 155 -11.53 11.65 -33.08
N ASN A 156 -11.44 11.23 -31.82
CA ASN A 156 -10.58 10.15 -31.38
C ASN A 156 -11.13 8.80 -31.90
N PRO A 157 -10.36 8.03 -32.69
CA PRO A 157 -10.83 6.75 -33.21
C PRO A 157 -10.74 5.61 -32.19
N TYR A 158 -10.13 5.84 -31.02
CA TYR A 158 -9.86 4.80 -30.02
C TYR A 158 -10.81 4.88 -28.84
N SER A 159 -11.33 3.72 -28.43
CA SER A 159 -12.03 3.54 -27.17
C SER A 159 -11.14 2.83 -26.16
N PHE A 160 -11.42 3.04 -24.87
CA PHE A 160 -10.77 2.36 -23.75
C PHE A 160 -11.80 2.04 -22.66
N ASN A 161 -11.36 1.40 -21.58
CA ASN A 161 -12.22 1.09 -20.43
C ASN A 161 -11.58 1.52 -19.10
N VAL A 162 -12.29 1.25 -18.00
CA VAL A 162 -11.82 1.60 -16.64
C VAL A 162 -10.63 0.75 -16.22
N ALA A 163 -10.58 -0.53 -16.60
CA ALA A 163 -9.41 -1.37 -16.40
C ALA A 163 -8.15 -0.79 -17.07
N ASP A 164 -8.23 -0.21 -18.27
CA ASP A 164 -7.06 0.38 -18.95
C ASP A 164 -6.54 1.62 -18.21
N ILE A 165 -7.44 2.48 -17.72
CA ILE A 165 -7.08 3.63 -16.87
C ILE A 165 -6.38 3.14 -15.61
N ALA A 166 -6.93 2.11 -14.95
CA ALA A 166 -6.35 1.57 -13.72
C ALA A 166 -4.99 0.91 -13.95
N ILE A 167 -4.81 0.16 -15.05
CA ILE A 167 -3.53 -0.42 -15.45
C ILE A 167 -2.51 0.69 -15.70
N PHE A 168 -2.88 1.74 -16.44
CA PHE A 168 -1.99 2.86 -16.75
C PHE A 168 -1.54 3.59 -15.47
N LEU A 169 -2.47 3.99 -14.61
CA LEU A 169 -2.16 4.67 -13.35
C LEU A 169 -1.39 3.78 -12.38
N GLY A 170 -1.72 2.48 -12.34
CA GLY A 170 -1.03 1.49 -11.53
C GLY A 170 0.42 1.29 -11.99
N ALA A 171 0.65 1.11 -13.29
CA ALA A 171 1.99 1.00 -13.86
C ALA A 171 2.79 2.28 -13.65
N LEU A 172 2.20 3.45 -13.93
CA LEU A 172 2.85 4.74 -13.71
C LEU A 172 3.25 4.94 -12.24
N GLY A 173 2.36 4.60 -11.30
CA GLY A 173 2.67 4.71 -9.86
C GLY A 173 3.76 3.74 -9.39
N LEU A 174 3.88 2.56 -10.00
CA LEU A 174 4.98 1.62 -9.72
C LEU A 174 6.30 2.06 -10.34
N VAL A 175 6.29 2.84 -11.43
CA VAL A 175 7.50 3.40 -12.03
C VAL A 175 7.96 4.66 -11.28
N LEU A 176 7.03 5.54 -10.91
CA LEU A 176 7.31 6.80 -10.23
C LEU A 176 7.58 6.64 -8.72
N LEU A 177 7.94 5.44 -8.26
CA LEU A 177 8.17 5.18 -6.83
C LEU A 177 9.15 6.21 -6.26
N PRO A 178 8.72 7.10 -5.35
CA PRO A 178 9.64 7.99 -4.69
C PRO A 178 10.61 7.13 -3.87
N PRO A 179 11.94 7.38 -3.93
CA PRO A 179 12.90 6.65 -3.13
C PRO A 179 12.49 6.77 -1.66
N GLU A 180 12.27 5.63 -1.01
CA GLU A 180 11.88 5.61 0.40
C GLU A 180 12.96 6.36 1.22
N LYS A 181 12.57 7.50 1.82
CA LYS A 181 13.37 8.11 2.87
C LYS A 181 13.38 7.12 4.03
N LYS A 182 14.51 6.43 4.23
CA LYS A 182 14.74 5.65 5.45
C LYS A 182 14.43 6.57 6.64
N PRO A 183 13.54 6.19 7.57
CA PRO A 183 13.33 6.98 8.76
C PRO A 183 14.69 7.11 9.46
N GLU A 184 15.15 8.36 9.63
CA GLU A 184 16.38 8.60 10.39
C GLU A 184 16.24 7.87 11.74
N PRO A 185 17.26 7.13 12.17
CA PRO A 185 17.23 6.49 13.46
C PRO A 185 16.96 7.59 14.50
N ARG A 186 15.76 7.56 15.09
CA ARG A 186 15.34 8.47 16.16
C ARG A 186 16.47 8.41 17.18
N LYS A 187 17.30 9.47 17.26
CA LYS A 187 18.42 9.54 18.21
C LYS A 187 17.85 9.13 19.55
N ARG A 188 18.27 7.95 20.06
CA ARG A 188 17.92 7.53 21.42
C ARG A 188 18.34 8.71 22.28
N ARG A 189 17.37 9.45 22.85
CA ARG A 189 17.68 10.40 23.91
C ARG A 189 18.49 9.60 24.92
N ALA A 190 19.73 10.03 25.15
CA ALA A 190 20.59 9.37 26.10
C ALA A 190 19.81 9.20 27.41
N PRO A 191 19.91 8.06 28.11
CA PRO A 191 19.28 7.90 29.40
C PRO A 191 19.71 9.10 30.26
N ALA A 192 18.73 9.80 30.84
CA ALA A 192 19.00 10.90 31.74
C ALA A 192 19.98 10.40 32.82
N LYS A 193 21.09 11.12 33.00
CA LYS A 193 22.08 10.80 34.05
C LYS A 193 21.31 10.57 35.38
N PRO A 194 21.63 9.51 36.15
CA PRO A 194 21.04 9.34 37.47
C PRO A 194 21.25 10.63 38.27
N ARG A 195 20.16 11.23 38.76
CA ARG A 195 20.27 12.35 39.69
C ARG A 195 21.08 11.86 40.90
N ALA A 196 22.17 12.56 41.20
CA ALA A 196 22.97 12.29 42.39
C ALA A 196 22.06 12.32 43.63
N PRO A 197 22.28 11.45 44.64
CA PRO A 197 21.51 11.48 45.87
C PRO A 197 21.70 12.85 46.53
N LYS A 198 20.61 13.49 46.96
CA LYS A 198 20.68 14.70 47.80
C LYS A 198 21.54 14.38 49.04
N PRO A 199 22.47 15.27 49.45
CA PRO A 199 23.15 15.11 50.73
C PRO A 199 22.10 15.12 51.84
N ARG A 200 22.17 14.14 52.76
CA ARG A 200 21.42 14.22 54.02
C ARG A 200 21.93 15.44 54.78
N PRO A 201 21.06 16.24 55.41
CA PRO A 201 21.51 17.28 56.31
C PRO A 201 22.32 16.62 57.43
N ALA A 202 23.55 17.09 57.59
CA ALA A 202 24.39 16.78 58.72
C ALA A 202 23.87 17.58 59.92
N ASN A 203 23.88 16.91 61.07
CA ASN A 203 23.85 17.47 62.43
C ASN A 203 22.45 17.86 62.93
N GLY A 204 21.95 17.03 63.84
CA GLY A 204 21.11 17.53 64.91
C GLY A 204 21.99 18.31 65.87
N GLU A 205 21.68 19.58 66.07
CA GLU A 205 22.03 20.31 67.29
C GLU A 205 20.77 20.39 68.16
N PRO A 206 20.89 20.28 69.50
CA PRO A 206 19.75 20.30 70.39
C PRO A 206 19.25 21.75 70.57
N THR A 207 17.95 21.95 70.38
CA THR A 207 17.26 23.20 70.70
C THR A 207 17.25 23.46 72.21
N LEU A 208 17.77 24.61 72.63
CA LEU A 208 17.52 25.19 73.96
C LEU A 208 16.25 26.05 73.92
N PRO A 209 15.41 26.05 74.98
CA PRO A 209 14.19 26.86 75.02
C PRO A 209 14.42 28.19 75.77
N GLY A 210 13.83 29.28 75.24
CA GLY A 210 13.53 30.48 76.01
C GLY A 210 13.96 31.78 75.34
N GLU A 211 13.06 32.78 75.44
CA GLU A 211 13.29 34.22 75.26
C GLU A 211 13.42 34.64 73.76
N ASP A 212 12.51 35.41 73.14
CA ASP A 212 11.79 36.57 73.64
C ASP A 212 10.35 36.67 73.10
N ALA A 213 9.46 36.98 74.02
CA ALA A 213 8.16 37.56 73.74
C ALA A 213 8.31 39.01 73.23
N GLN A 214 7.21 39.51 72.65
CA GLN A 214 6.90 40.93 72.43
C GLN A 214 7.47 41.57 71.14
N ALA A 215 6.66 41.55 70.09
CA ALA A 215 6.33 42.76 69.31
C ALA A 215 5.23 42.42 68.29
N GLU A 216 4.08 42.00 68.81
CA GLU A 216 2.81 42.11 68.12
C GLU A 216 2.44 43.60 68.11
N LEU A 217 2.96 44.37 67.15
CA LEU A 217 2.43 45.70 66.79
C LEU A 217 3.06 46.18 65.47
N ALA A 218 2.20 46.53 64.51
CA ALA A 218 2.49 47.01 63.16
C ALA A 218 2.95 45.90 62.18
N LEU A 219 2.31 45.63 61.04
CA LEU A 219 1.49 46.47 60.18
C LEU A 219 0.37 45.62 59.59
N ASP A 220 -0.87 45.94 59.92
CA ASP A 220 -2.07 45.53 59.20
C ASP A 220 -2.72 46.82 58.66
N ASP A 221 -2.18 47.33 57.55
CA ASP A 221 -2.83 48.38 56.74
C ASP A 221 -2.18 48.45 55.35
N LYS A 222 -2.77 47.71 54.40
CA LYS A 222 -3.04 48.15 53.02
C LYS A 222 -3.27 46.94 52.12
N THR A 223 -4.54 46.63 51.90
CA THR A 223 -5.02 46.18 50.58
C THR A 223 -6.51 46.48 50.52
N ARG A 224 -6.82 47.69 50.07
CA ARG A 224 -8.16 48.07 49.62
C ARG A 224 -8.08 48.43 48.13
N ASP A 225 -9.04 47.85 47.43
CA ASP A 225 -9.77 48.37 46.28
C ASP A 225 -9.06 48.46 44.92
N GLU A 226 -9.51 47.62 43.99
CA GLU A 226 -9.58 47.90 42.54
C GLU A 226 -10.84 47.22 41.97
N PRO A 227 -11.84 47.98 41.45
CA PRO A 227 -12.98 47.43 40.74
C PRO A 227 -12.98 47.76 39.24
N GLY A 228 -13.34 46.76 38.42
CA GLY A 228 -13.93 46.93 37.08
C GLY A 228 -12.96 47.42 35.98
N ASN A 229 -13.26 47.37 34.69
CA ASN A 229 -14.42 46.94 33.93
C ASN A 229 -14.02 47.01 32.43
N THR A 230 -14.72 46.25 31.58
CA THR A 230 -14.94 46.45 30.11
C THR A 230 -13.72 46.41 29.18
N ARG A 231 -13.75 45.77 28.00
CA ARG A 231 -14.86 45.47 27.08
C ARG A 231 -14.43 44.33 26.14
#